data_AF-A0A1S1NT66-F1
#
_entry.id   AF-A0A1S1NT66-F1
#
_cell.length_a   1.000
_cell.length_b   1.000
_cell.length_c   1.000
_cell.angle_alpha   90.00
_cell.angle_beta   90.00
_cell.angle_gamma   90.00
#
_symmetry.space_group_name_H-M   'P 1'
#
loop_
_entity.id
_entity.type
_entity.pdbx_description
1 polymer ?
#
loop_
_entity_poly.entity_id
_entity_poly.type
_entity_poly.pdbx_seq_one_letter_code
_entity_poly.pdbx_strand_id
1 'polypeptide(L)'
;MMMAELIDQTDFRHRLSALGVTIHSDASPMCAARLAARCHQAQGVEGLDALVRELMGKRDVMLPCVREAIEAHLIPVLGNSPGSH
;
A
#
# COMPACT_ATOMS: atom_id res chain seq x y z
N MET A 1 2.37 -0.42 26.97
CA MET A 1 0.99 0.00 27.30
C MET A 1 0.74 1.26 26.50
N MET A 2 -0.08 1.37 25.46
CA MET A 2 -0.97 0.48 24.68
C MET A 2 -0.23 0.06 23.39
N MET A 3 -0.12 -1.23 23.08
CA MET A 3 0.35 -1.67 21.76
C MET A 3 -0.83 -1.55 20.80
N ALA A 4 -1.22 -0.32 20.44
CA ALA A 4 -1.99 -0.15 19.23
C ALA A 4 -1.05 -0.61 18.12
N GLU A 5 -1.40 -1.69 17.41
CA GLU A 5 -0.68 -2.15 16.22
C GLU A 5 -0.84 -1.08 15.13
N LEU A 6 -0.13 0.03 15.32
CA LEU A 6 -0.21 1.20 14.47
C LEU A 6 0.47 0.85 13.16
N ILE A 7 -0.28 0.91 12.07
CA ILE A 7 0.27 0.78 10.73
C ILE A 7 0.99 2.09 10.42
N ASP A 8 2.30 2.06 10.65
CA ASP A 8 3.21 3.15 10.30
C ASP A 8 3.78 2.96 8.89
N GLN A 9 4.59 3.91 8.45
CA GLN A 9 5.27 3.84 7.15
C GLN A 9 6.16 2.60 7.02
N THR A 10 6.76 2.12 8.11
CA THR A 10 7.64 0.96 8.13
C THR A 10 6.85 -0.32 7.96
N ASP A 11 5.77 -0.51 8.73
CA ASP A 11 4.85 -1.62 8.54
C ASP A 11 4.32 -1.68 7.10
N PHE A 12 3.86 -0.55 6.56
CA PHE A 12 3.38 -0.46 5.18
C PHE A 12 4.44 -0.88 4.15
N ARG A 13 5.68 -0.40 4.29
CA ARG A 13 6.80 -0.77 3.41
C ARG A 13 7.13 -2.25 3.52
N HIS A 14 7.13 -2.80 4.72
CA HIS A 14 7.45 -4.20 4.94
C HIS A 14 6.41 -5.11 4.29
N ARG A 15 5.11 -4.76 4.39
CA ARG A 15 4.02 -5.48 3.73
C ARG A 15 4.13 -5.43 2.20
N LEU A 16 4.45 -4.26 1.64
CA LEU A 16 4.67 -4.13 0.20
C LEU A 16 5.90 -4.91 -0.28
N SER A 17 6.99 -4.89 0.49
CA SER A 17 8.19 -5.68 0.18
C SER A 17 7.92 -7.18 0.25
N ALA A 18 7.03 -7.63 1.13
CA ALA A 18 6.60 -9.03 1.20
C ALA A 18 5.84 -9.48 -0.06
N LEU A 19 5.21 -8.56 -0.80
CA LEU A 19 4.60 -8.81 -2.10
C LEU A 19 5.62 -8.84 -3.25
N GLY A 20 6.90 -8.59 -2.98
CA GLY A 20 7.96 -8.52 -3.99
C GLY A 20 8.22 -7.11 -4.54
N VAL A 21 7.63 -6.07 -3.93
CA VAL A 21 7.93 -4.68 -4.32
C VAL A 21 9.19 -4.20 -3.58
N THR A 22 10.29 -4.04 -4.29
CA THR A 22 11.54 -3.51 -3.71
C THR A 22 11.37 -2.03 -3.32
N ILE A 23 11.24 -1.74 -2.02
CA ILE A 23 11.10 -0.38 -1.51
C ILE A 23 12.31 -0.03 -0.66
N HIS A 24 12.83 1.18 -0.86
CA HIS A 24 13.94 1.68 -0.06
C HIS A 24 13.51 1.95 1.39
N SER A 25 14.39 1.64 2.35
CA SER A 25 14.15 1.85 3.78
C SER A 25 13.99 3.32 4.19
N ASP A 26 14.38 4.26 3.33
CA ASP A 26 14.19 5.71 3.53
C ASP A 26 12.99 6.27 2.74
N ALA A 27 12.30 5.42 1.97
CA ALA A 27 11.16 5.87 1.17
C ALA A 27 10.01 6.34 2.07
N SER A 28 9.48 7.52 1.74
CA SER A 28 8.22 8.00 2.32
C SER A 28 7.05 7.10 1.91
N PRO A 29 5.94 7.06 2.67
CA PRO A 29 4.77 6.26 2.32
C PRO A 29 4.22 6.62 0.94
N MET A 30 4.26 7.89 0.52
CA MET A 30 3.91 8.31 -0.84
C MET A 30 4.82 7.68 -1.90
N CYS A 31 6.15 7.73 -1.71
CA CYS A 31 7.09 7.11 -2.64
C CYS A 31 6.88 5.59 -2.71
N ALA A 32 6.67 4.94 -1.57
CA ALA A 32 6.38 3.51 -1.47
C ALA A 32 5.09 3.12 -2.23
N ALA A 33 3.99 3.83 -1.97
CA ALA A 33 2.71 3.58 -2.63
C ALA A 33 2.79 3.83 -4.15
N ARG A 34 3.46 4.91 -4.56
CA ARG A 34 3.69 5.21 -5.99
C ARG A 34 4.52 4.12 -6.67
N LEU A 35 5.55 3.60 -6.01
CA LEU A 35 6.41 2.55 -6.56
C LEU A 35 5.65 1.23 -6.68
N ALA A 36 4.89 0.86 -5.65
CA ALA A 36 4.03 -0.32 -5.68
C ALA A 36 2.96 -0.23 -6.78
N ALA A 37 2.32 0.94 -6.94
CA ALA A 37 1.37 1.20 -8.01
C ALA A 37 2.00 1.03 -9.41
N ARG A 38 3.20 1.61 -9.62
CA ARG A 38 3.98 1.47 -10.87
C ARG A 38 4.34 0.01 -11.14
N CYS A 39 4.81 -0.71 -10.12
CA CYS A 39 5.20 -2.12 -10.23
C CYS A 39 3.99 -2.98 -10.59
N HIS A 40 2.84 -2.75 -9.95
CA HIS A 40 1.60 -3.45 -10.27
C HIS A 40 1.12 -3.19 -11.70
N GLN A 41 1.20 -1.95 -12.18
CA GLN A 41 0.86 -1.62 -13.57
C GLN A 41 1.84 -2.21 -14.59
N ALA A 42 3.11 -2.37 -14.24
CA ALA A 42 4.15 -2.85 -15.15
C ALA A 42 4.20 -4.37 -15.28
N GLN A 43 4.11 -5.10 -14.16
CA GLN A 43 4.27 -6.56 -14.12
C GLN A 43 3.10 -7.30 -13.45
N GLY A 44 2.19 -6.59 -12.79
CA GLY A 44 1.20 -7.20 -11.90
C GLY A 44 1.85 -7.59 -10.58
N VAL A 45 1.37 -7.00 -9.48
CA VAL A 45 1.74 -7.43 -8.12
C VAL A 45 0.54 -8.16 -7.56
N GLU A 46 0.61 -9.50 -7.55
CA GLU A 46 -0.42 -10.35 -6.98
C GLU A 46 -0.55 -10.10 -5.48
N GLY A 47 -1.79 -9.99 -4.99
CA GLY A 47 -2.07 -9.73 -3.58
C GLY A 47 -1.99 -8.25 -3.14
N LEU A 48 -1.63 -7.34 -4.04
CA LEU A 48 -1.64 -5.89 -3.74
C LEU A 48 -3.05 -5.37 -3.45
N ASP A 49 -4.07 -5.86 -4.17
CA ASP A 49 -5.47 -5.48 -3.93
C ASP A 49 -5.96 -5.93 -2.55
N ALA A 50 -5.66 -7.18 -2.19
CA ALA A 50 -6.02 -7.78 -0.91
C ALA A 50 -5.34 -7.05 0.24
N LEU A 51 -4.04 -6.74 0.09
CA LEU A 51 -3.30 -5.94 1.07
C LEU A 51 -3.93 -4.56 1.25
N VAL A 52 -4.21 -3.84 0.16
CA VAL A 52 -4.82 -2.50 0.24
C VAL A 52 -6.19 -2.55 0.91
N ARG A 53 -7.01 -3.55 0.59
CA ARG A 53 -8.31 -3.77 1.26
C ARG A 53 -8.18 -4.03 2.75
N GLU A 54 -7.23 -4.88 3.16
CA GLU A 54 -6.96 -5.14 4.57
C GLU A 54 -6.51 -3.87 5.30
N LEU A 55 -5.58 -3.13 4.69
CA LEU A 55 -5.08 -1.86 5.21
C LEU A 55 -6.23 -0.86 5.38
N MET A 56 -7.09 -0.67 4.37
CA MET A 56 -8.25 0.21 4.46
C MET A 56 -9.26 -0.22 5.54
N GLY A 57 -9.39 -1.52 5.80
CA GLY A 57 -10.17 -2.04 6.93
C GLY A 57 -9.58 -1.66 8.30
N LYS A 58 -8.26 -1.49 8.37
CA LYS A 58 -7.50 -1.09 9.55
C LYS A 58 -7.19 0.42 9.59
N ARG A 59 -7.96 1.25 8.88
CA ARG A 59 -7.74 2.72 8.82
C ARG A 59 -7.72 3.42 10.19
N ASP A 60 -8.38 2.85 11.18
CA ASP A 60 -8.46 3.40 12.55
C ASP A 60 -7.11 3.34 13.28
N VAL A 61 -6.29 2.34 12.95
CA VAL A 61 -4.94 2.15 13.49
C VAL A 61 -3.84 2.55 12.49
N MET A 62 -4.20 3.21 11.38
CA MET A 62 -3.24 3.59 10.34
C MET A 62 -2.87 5.06 10.43
N LEU A 63 -1.58 5.37 10.23
CA LEU A 63 -1.15 6.75 10.10
C LEU A 63 -1.85 7.45 8.91
N PRO A 64 -2.31 8.70 9.08
CA PRO A 64 -2.99 9.44 8.02
C PRO A 64 -2.11 9.57 6.76
N CYS A 65 -0.80 9.79 6.91
CA CYS A 65 0.13 9.86 5.78
C CYS A 65 0.17 8.56 4.93
N VAL A 66 0.02 7.40 5.57
CA VAL A 66 -0.01 6.11 4.87
C VAL A 66 -1.34 5.96 4.13
N ARG A 67 -2.44 6.30 4.80
CA ARG A 67 -3.78 6.28 4.22
C ARG A 67 -3.86 7.16 2.97
N GLU A 68 -3.39 8.40 3.06
CA GLU A 68 -3.35 9.34 1.93
C GLU A 68 -2.53 8.81 0.77
N ALA A 69 -1.39 8.17 1.04
CA ALA A 69 -0.55 7.57 0.00
C ALA A 69 -1.25 6.41 -0.72
N ILE A 70 -1.98 5.57 0.01
CA ILE A 70 -2.78 4.47 -0.55
C ILE A 70 -3.90 5.04 -1.43
N GLU A 71 -4.66 6.00 -0.91
CA GLU A 71 -5.78 6.64 -1.63
C GLU A 71 -5.32 7.36 -2.91
N ALA A 72 -4.17 8.05 -2.84
CA ALA A 72 -3.65 8.82 -3.96
C ALA A 72 -3.02 7.99 -5.08
N HIS A 73 -2.44 6.82 -4.77
CA HIS A 73 -1.64 6.04 -5.73
C HIS A 73 -2.10 4.61 -5.94
N LEU A 74 -2.51 3.90 -4.89
CA LEU A 74 -2.85 2.48 -4.98
C LEU A 74 -4.31 2.25 -5.38
N ILE A 75 -5.26 2.93 -4.73
CA ILE A 75 -6.69 2.84 -5.09
C ILE A 75 -6.95 3.09 -6.58
N PRO A 76 -6.45 4.18 -7.21
CA PRO A 76 -6.72 4.42 -8.62
C PRO A 76 -6.10 3.34 -9.54
N VAL A 77 -4.94 2.78 -9.18
CA VAL A 77 -4.32 1.70 -9.97
C VAL A 77 -5.12 0.40 -9.89
N LEU A 78 -5.67 0.08 -8.72
CA LEU A 78 -6.46 -1.13 -8.48
C LEU A 78 -7.89 -1.00 -9.02
N GLY A 79 -8.46 0.19 -9.00
CA GLY A 79 -9.77 0.49 -9.58
C GLY A 79 -9.75 0.64 -11.11
N ASN A 80 -8.58 0.89 -11.70
CA ASN A 80 -8.41 1.03 -13.15
C ASN A 80 -7.96 -0.29 -13.82
N SER A 81 -8.07 -1.44 -13.16
CA SER A 81 -7.93 -2.74 -13.82
C SER A 81 -9.10 -2.92 -14.80
N PRO A 82 -8.87 -2.96 -16.12
CA PRO A 82 -9.94 -3.13 -17.11
C PRO A 82 -10.42 -4.59 -17.08
N GLY A 83 -11.30 -4.92 -16.15
CA GLY A 83 -11.73 -6.30 -15.91
C GLY A 83 -12.96 -6.40 -15.03
N SER A 84 -14.00 -5.61 -15.31
CA SER A 84 -15.37 -5.83 -14.83
C SER A 84 -16.38 -5.04 -15.68
N HIS A 85 -16.56 -5.46 -16.94
CA HIS A 85 -17.86 -5.57 -17.60
C HIS A 85 -17.76 -6.59 -18.74
#